data_AF-A0A2V6LU46-F1
#
_entry.id   AF-A0A2V6LU46-F1
#
_cell.length_a   1.000
_cell.length_b   1.000
_cell.length_c   1.000
_cell.angle_alpha   90.00
_cell.angle_beta   90.00
_cell.angle_gamma   90.00
#
_symmetry.space_group_name_H-M   'P 1'
#
loop_
_entity.id
_entity.type
_entity.pdbx_description
1 polymer ?
#
loop_
_entity_poly.entity_id
_entity_poly.type
_entity_poly.pdbx_seq_one_letter_code
_entity_poly.pdbx_strand_id
1 'polypeptide(L)'
;MPWRPVLMEAGAPASKSTRRCGRGKVSLRPADETKRGPPYPMKVIEISCLEVWREISNFLDGEADPEMRARMEAHFKVCAHCTAILDGTKNVVKLVGDGVEYQMPEGFSKRLYDKLKAN
;
A
#
# COMPACT_ATOMS: atom_id res chain seq x y z
N MET A 1 -32.39 -24.05 24.66
CA MET A 1 -33.10 -24.41 23.42
C MET A 1 -32.15 -24.20 22.24
N PRO A 2 -31.62 -25.26 21.63
CA PRO A 2 -30.78 -25.16 20.43
C PRO A 2 -31.66 -25.14 19.18
N TRP A 3 -31.54 -24.10 18.36
CA TRP A 3 -32.30 -23.96 17.12
C TRP A 3 -31.71 -24.86 16.04
N ARG A 4 -32.55 -25.74 15.50
CA ARG A 4 -32.25 -26.68 14.41
C ARG A 4 -32.16 -25.95 13.05
N PRO A 5 -31.38 -26.46 12.08
CA PRO A 5 -31.28 -25.90 10.74
C PRO A 5 -32.43 -26.37 9.86
N VAL A 6 -32.91 -25.51 8.95
CA VAL A 6 -33.75 -25.91 7.82
C VAL A 6 -32.89 -25.89 6.57
N LEU A 7 -32.69 -27.08 6.01
CA LEU A 7 -32.12 -27.29 4.69
C LEU A 7 -33.27 -27.30 3.66
N MET A 8 -33.06 -26.54 2.58
CA MET A 8 -33.49 -26.73 1.17
C MET A 8 -34.92 -27.20 0.87
N GLU A 9 -35.57 -26.50 -0.07
CA GLU A 9 -36.01 -27.13 -1.33
C GLU A 9 -35.99 -26.09 -2.45
N ALA A 10 -35.64 -26.55 -3.66
CA ALA A 10 -35.38 -25.79 -4.85
C ALA A 10 -36.65 -25.53 -5.68
N GLY A 11 -36.67 -24.41 -6.43
CA GLY A 11 -37.71 -24.10 -7.40
C GLY A 11 -37.19 -23.21 -8.55
N ALA A 12 -36.86 -23.90 -9.65
CA ALA A 12 -36.75 -23.56 -11.09
C ALA A 12 -36.95 -22.11 -11.67
N PRO A 13 -36.46 -21.85 -12.91
CA PRO A 13 -35.83 -20.59 -13.30
C PRO A 13 -36.54 -19.79 -14.41
N ALA A 14 -36.34 -18.46 -14.44
CA ALA A 14 -36.36 -17.59 -15.62
C ALA A 14 -35.81 -16.20 -15.19
N SER A 15 -34.92 -15.50 -15.88
CA SER A 15 -34.83 -15.30 -17.32
C SER A 15 -33.37 -15.04 -17.72
N LYS A 16 -33.03 -15.43 -18.95
CA LYS A 16 -31.71 -15.27 -19.54
C LYS A 16 -31.46 -13.79 -19.87
N SER A 17 -30.84 -13.04 -18.96
CA SER A 17 -30.20 -11.77 -19.33
C SER A 17 -28.83 -12.10 -19.94
N THR A 18 -28.74 -12.06 -21.25
CA THR A 18 -27.50 -12.19 -22.01
C THR A 18 -26.64 -10.93 -21.86
N ARG A 19 -25.96 -10.78 -20.71
CA ARG A 19 -24.81 -9.89 -20.65
C ARG A 19 -23.63 -10.59 -21.32
N ARG A 20 -23.49 -10.30 -22.61
CA ARG A 20 -22.33 -10.62 -23.44
C ARG A 20 -21.12 -9.85 -22.90
N CYS A 21 -20.33 -10.47 -22.04
CA CYS A 21 -18.95 -10.06 -21.81
C CYS A 21 -18.07 -11.14 -22.44
N GLY A 22 -17.34 -10.79 -23.50
CA GLY A 22 -16.47 -11.68 -24.25
C GLY A 22 -15.33 -12.19 -23.38
N ARG A 23 -15.55 -13.28 -22.65
CA ARG A 23 -14.52 -13.96 -21.87
C ARG A 23 -13.88 -15.00 -22.77
N GLY A 24 -12.83 -14.58 -23.49
CA GLY A 24 -11.87 -15.50 -24.08
C GLY A 24 -11.38 -16.48 -23.01
N LYS A 25 -11.29 -17.76 -23.35
CA LYS A 25 -10.82 -18.80 -22.43
C LYS A 25 -9.33 -18.57 -22.20
N VAL A 26 -8.98 -17.91 -21.10
CA VAL A 26 -7.58 -17.88 -20.66
C VAL A 26 -7.28 -19.27 -20.12
N SER A 27 -6.48 -20.02 -20.87
CA SER A 27 -5.83 -21.23 -20.38
C SER A 27 -4.90 -20.80 -19.24
N LEU A 28 -5.26 -21.15 -18.01
CA LEU A 28 -4.37 -21.03 -16.86
C LEU A 28 -3.21 -22.02 -17.09
N ARG A 29 -2.10 -21.49 -17.62
CA ARG A 29 -0.83 -22.23 -17.66
C ARG A 29 -0.32 -22.42 -16.22
N PRO A 30 0.28 -23.57 -15.89
CA PRO A 30 0.85 -23.80 -14.57
C PRO A 30 1.97 -22.79 -14.28
N ALA A 31 2.02 -22.34 -13.03
CA ALA A 31 3.00 -21.39 -12.54
C ALA A 31 4.39 -22.07 -12.49
N ASP A 32 5.23 -21.78 -13.47
CA ASP A 32 6.66 -22.07 -13.43
C ASP A 32 7.31 -21.08 -12.45
N GLU A 33 7.65 -21.59 -11.27
CA GLU A 33 8.11 -20.80 -10.12
C GLU A 33 9.55 -20.27 -10.29
N THR A 34 10.24 -20.71 -11.34
CA THR A 34 11.66 -20.46 -11.63
C THR A 34 11.97 -19.15 -12.36
N LYS A 35 10.99 -18.28 -12.61
CA LYS A 35 11.15 -17.06 -13.45
C LYS A 35 10.80 -15.72 -12.76
N ARG A 36 10.66 -15.67 -11.42
CA ARG A 36 10.37 -14.41 -10.69
C ARG A 36 11.63 -13.55 -10.47
N GLY A 37 12.27 -13.11 -11.54
CA GLY A 37 13.15 -11.94 -11.50
C GLY A 37 12.32 -10.64 -11.43
N PRO A 38 12.80 -9.57 -10.77
CA PRO A 38 12.07 -8.30 -10.70
C PRO A 38 11.86 -7.71 -12.11
N PRO A 39 10.64 -7.23 -12.47
CA PRO A 39 10.27 -6.88 -13.85
C PRO A 39 10.79 -5.52 -14.34
N TYR A 40 11.90 -4.99 -13.80
CA TYR A 40 12.35 -3.62 -14.07
C TYR A 40 13.85 -3.53 -14.37
N PRO A 41 14.28 -2.77 -15.41
CA PRO A 41 15.69 -2.57 -15.69
C PRO A 41 16.31 -1.64 -14.65
N MET A 42 17.19 -2.18 -13.80
CA MET A 42 18.01 -1.39 -12.86
C MET A 42 19.04 -0.57 -13.63
N LYS A 43 18.80 0.73 -13.77
CA LYS A 43 19.86 1.69 -14.14
C LYS A 43 20.62 2.07 -12.88
N VAL A 44 21.92 1.75 -12.87
CA VAL A 44 22.84 2.08 -11.79
C VAL A 44 23.51 3.41 -12.11
N ILE A 45 23.19 4.44 -11.34
CA ILE A 45 23.97 5.67 -11.25
C ILE A 45 24.15 5.88 -9.75
N GLU A 46 25.33 5.46 -9.27
CA GLU A 46 25.87 5.49 -7.90
C GLU A 46 25.06 4.84 -6.76
N ILE A 47 23.73 4.71 -6.89
CA ILE A 47 22.88 3.92 -5.98
C ILE A 47 21.82 3.16 -6.78
N SER A 48 21.47 1.96 -6.30
CA SER A 48 20.49 1.10 -6.97
C SER A 48 19.05 1.49 -6.61
N CYS A 49 18.09 1.25 -7.50
CA CYS A 49 16.67 1.50 -7.20
C CYS A 49 16.20 0.74 -5.94
N LEU A 50 16.73 -0.46 -5.70
CA LEU A 50 16.39 -1.26 -4.51
C LEU A 50 16.83 -0.59 -3.21
N GLU A 51 18.00 0.04 -3.23
CA GLU A 51 18.55 0.75 -2.08
C GLU A 51 17.75 2.03 -1.82
N VAL A 52 17.37 2.76 -2.88
CA VAL A 52 16.45 3.89 -2.79
C VAL A 52 15.12 3.48 -2.14
N TRP A 53 14.57 2.31 -2.49
CA TRP A 53 13.29 1.86 -1.92
C TRP A 53 13.41 1.44 -0.45
N ARG A 54 14.57 0.93 -0.02
CA ARG A 54 14.81 0.62 1.40
C ARG A 54 14.90 1.89 2.24
N GLU A 55 15.55 2.91 1.71
CA GLU A 55 15.79 4.17 2.43
C GLU A 55 14.69 5.23 2.18
N ILE A 56 13.68 4.94 1.36
CA ILE A 56 12.66 5.95 1.00
C ILE A 56 11.83 6.41 2.19
N SER A 57 11.53 5.52 3.14
CA SER A 57 10.81 5.86 4.36
C SER A 57 11.65 6.82 5.21
N ASN A 58 12.90 6.44 5.49
CA ASN A 58 13.86 7.27 6.24
C ASN A 58 14.07 8.64 5.58
N PHE A 59 14.08 8.69 4.24
CA PHE A 59 14.17 9.94 3.47
C PHE A 59 12.94 10.84 3.64
N LEU A 60 11.74 10.26 3.69
CA LEU A 60 10.49 11.00 3.91
C LEU A 60 10.35 11.50 5.35
N ASP A 61 10.80 10.70 6.31
CA ASP A 61 10.74 11.01 7.75
C ASP A 61 11.88 11.95 8.18
N GLY A 62 12.84 12.23 7.29
CA GLY A 62 13.98 13.11 7.56
C GLY A 62 15.08 12.48 8.40
N GLU A 63 15.04 11.16 8.58
CA GLU A 63 16.01 10.36 9.35
C GLU A 63 17.14 9.80 8.48
N ALA A 64 17.08 9.98 7.16
CA ALA A 64 18.16 9.58 6.26
C ALA A 64 19.42 10.43 6.48
N ASP A 65 20.58 9.75 6.48
CA ASP A 65 21.89 10.40 6.56
C ASP A 65 22.05 11.45 5.43
N PRO A 66 22.64 12.63 5.70
CA PRO A 66 22.78 13.71 4.72
C PRO A 66 23.53 13.30 3.44
N GLU A 67 24.52 12.41 3.53
CA GLU A 67 25.23 11.89 2.37
C GLU A 67 24.31 10.99 1.52
N MET A 68 23.57 10.11 2.20
CA MET A 68 22.60 9.22 1.54
C MET A 68 21.48 10.02 0.87
N ARG A 69 20.99 11.07 1.55
CA ARG A 69 19.97 11.98 1.04
C ARG A 69 20.41 12.66 -0.27
N ALA A 70 21.65 13.16 -0.33
CA ALA A 70 22.19 13.78 -1.54
C ALA A 70 22.26 12.79 -2.72
N ARG A 71 22.69 11.54 -2.46
CA ARG A 71 22.71 10.47 -3.46
C ARG A 71 21.31 10.11 -3.95
N MET A 72 20.33 10.05 -3.05
CA MET A 72 18.92 9.81 -3.39
C MET A 72 18.33 10.94 -4.24
N GLU A 73 18.59 12.20 -3.90
CA GLU A 73 18.17 13.36 -4.70
C GLU A 73 18.78 13.34 -6.11
N ALA A 74 20.05 12.94 -6.24
CA ALA A 74 20.68 12.75 -7.55
C ALA A 74 20.00 11.63 -8.35
N HIS A 75 19.65 10.52 -7.69
CA HIS A 75 18.96 9.40 -8.33
C HIS A 75 17.54 9.75 -8.80
N PHE A 76 16.77 10.50 -8.02
CA PHE A 76 15.42 10.94 -8.41
C PHE A 76 15.44 11.80 -9.68
N LYS A 77 16.47 12.65 -9.86
CA LYS A 77 16.59 13.47 -11.08
C LYS A 77 16.74 12.67 -12.38
N VAL A 78 17.24 11.44 -12.29
CA VAL A 78 17.55 10.61 -13.47
C VAL A 78 16.60 9.42 -13.63
N CYS A 79 16.06 8.91 -12.52
CA CYS A 79 15.19 7.74 -12.52
C CYS A 79 13.71 8.14 -12.39
N ALA A 80 12.99 8.09 -13.52
CA ALA A 80 11.55 8.34 -13.55
C ALA A 80 10.75 7.37 -12.67
N HIS A 81 11.21 6.12 -12.52
CA HIS A 81 10.54 5.12 -11.70
C HIS A 81 10.62 5.44 -10.20
N CYS A 82 11.80 5.84 -9.72
CA CYS A 82 11.98 6.20 -8.31
C CYS A 82 11.27 7.53 -7.99
N THR A 83 11.19 8.46 -8.94
CA THR A 83 10.37 9.67 -8.80
C THR A 83 8.89 9.32 -8.67
N ALA A 84 8.36 8.45 -9.54
CA ALA A 84 6.96 8.01 -9.46
C ALA A 84 6.64 7.32 -8.13
N ILE A 85 7.58 6.53 -7.58
CA ILE A 85 7.42 5.93 -6.25
C ILE A 85 7.42 7.02 -5.17
N LEU A 86 8.38 7.95 -5.19
CA LEU A 86 8.45 9.03 -4.20
C LEU A 86 7.15 9.85 -4.16
N ASP A 87 6.62 10.20 -5.32
CA ASP A 87 5.36 10.94 -5.44
C ASP A 87 4.17 10.10 -4.99
N GLY A 88 4.15 8.81 -5.36
CA GLY A 88 3.14 7.86 -4.91
C GLY A 88 3.11 7.72 -3.39
N THR A 89 4.26 7.54 -2.75
CA THR A 89 4.37 7.43 -1.29
C THR A 89 3.94 8.72 -0.61
N LYS A 90 4.36 9.89 -1.10
CA LYS A 90 3.89 11.19 -0.58
C LYS A 90 2.38 11.34 -0.70
N ASN A 91 1.80 10.89 -1.81
CA ASN A 91 0.36 10.92 -2.01
C ASN A 91 -0.36 10.00 -1.01
N VAL A 92 0.16 8.80 -0.75
CA VAL A 92 -0.39 7.90 0.29
C VAL A 92 -0.32 8.56 1.67
N VAL A 93 0.82 9.16 2.04
CA VAL A 93 0.96 9.87 3.32
C VAL A 93 -0.07 10.99 3.46
N LYS A 94 -0.30 11.78 2.40
CA LYS A 94 -1.35 12.80 2.36
C LYS A 94 -2.73 12.19 2.51
N LEU A 95 -3.09 11.20 1.71
CA LEU A 95 -4.41 10.55 1.77
C LEU A 95 -4.71 9.94 3.15
N VAL A 96 -3.72 9.37 3.82
CA VAL A 96 -3.85 8.81 5.16
C VAL A 96 -3.89 9.92 6.23
N GLY A 97 -3.10 10.98 6.08
CA GLY A 97 -3.05 12.11 7.01
C GLY A 97 -4.26 13.05 6.93
N ASP A 98 -4.80 13.26 5.73
CA ASP A 98 -6.00 14.07 5.48
C ASP A 98 -7.29 13.33 5.87
N GLY A 99 -7.21 12.00 6.01
CA GLY A 99 -8.32 11.12 6.32
C GLY A 99 -8.57 10.99 7.82
N VAL A 100 -9.49 11.80 8.33
CA VAL A 100 -10.09 11.73 9.68
C VAL A 100 -9.27 12.45 10.75
N GLU A 101 -9.68 13.68 11.08
CA GLU A 101 -9.43 14.25 12.39
C GLU A 101 -10.03 13.30 13.43
N TYR A 102 -9.18 12.56 14.13
CA TYR A 102 -9.61 11.77 15.27
C TYR A 102 -10.04 12.75 16.37
N GLN A 103 -11.34 13.07 16.41
CA GLN A 103 -11.91 13.90 17.46
C GLN A 103 -11.63 13.24 18.80
N MET A 104 -10.71 13.83 19.55
CA MET A 104 -10.26 13.30 20.82
C MET A 104 -11.44 13.30 21.80
N PRO A 105 -11.68 12.21 22.56
CA PRO A 105 -12.76 12.19 23.55
C PRO A 105 -12.61 13.37 24.51
N GLU A 106 -13.72 14.03 24.83
CA GLU A 106 -13.71 15.17 25.74
C GLU A 106 -13.02 14.82 27.06
N GLY A 107 -12.10 15.69 27.48
CA GLY A 107 -11.35 15.51 28.72
C GLY A 107 -10.20 14.49 28.69
N PHE A 108 -9.87 13.87 27.55
CA PHE A 108 -8.70 12.99 27.42
C PHE A 108 -7.41 13.73 27.81
N SER A 109 -7.21 14.94 27.28
CA SER A 109 -6.03 15.77 27.59
C SER A 109 -5.93 16.04 29.09
N LYS A 110 -7.05 16.37 29.74
CA LYS A 110 -7.10 16.64 31.19
C LYS A 110 -6.67 15.41 31.99
N ARG A 111 -7.26 14.24 31.71
CA ARG A 111 -6.91 12.96 32.37
C ARG A 111 -5.44 12.58 32.15
N LEU A 112 -4.86 12.91 31.00
CA LEU A 112 -3.44 12.68 30.71
C LEU A 112 -2.54 13.59 31.55
N TYR A 113 -2.84 14.90 31.58
CA TYR A 113 -2.07 15.87 32.38
C TYR A 113 -2.14 15.58 33.88
N ASP A 114 -3.30 15.16 34.39
CA ASP A 114 -3.46 14.80 35.80
C ASP A 114 -2.55 13.61 36.19
N LYS A 115 -2.37 12.65 35.29
CA LYS A 115 -1.46 11.51 35.51
C LYS A 115 0.02 11.87 35.40
N LEU A 116 0.38 12.76 34.47
CA LEU A 116 1.77 13.20 34.31
C LEU A 116 2.27 14.04 35.48
N LYS A 117 1.39 14.84 36.10
CA LYS A 117 1.72 15.65 37.29
C LYS A 117 1.72 14.85 38.60
N ALA A 118 1.15 13.65 38.59
CA ALA A 118 1.07 12.78 39.77
C ALA A 118 2.25 11.79 39.89
N ASN A 119 3.20 11.81 38.94
CA ASN A 119 4.54 11.21 39.05
C ASN A 119 5.55 12.28 39.46
#